data_AF-A0A2E2FGD1-F1
#
_entry.id   AF-A0A2E2FGD1-F1
#
_cell.length_a   1.000
_cell.length_b   1.000
_cell.length_c   1.000
_cell.angle_alpha   90.00
_cell.angle_beta   90.00
_cell.angle_gamma   90.00
#
_symmetry.space_group_name_H-M   'P 1'
#
loop_
_entity.id
_entity.type
_entity.pdbx_description
1 polymer ?
#
loop_
_entity_poly.entity_id
_entity_poly.type
_entity_poly.pdbx_seq_one_letter_code
_entity_poly.pdbx_strand_id
1 'polypeptide(L)'
;MSTLLAVLLFLLFFVLTFVIARFLSLLLHEFAHGITALILSRDKVSIYIGSLGTPTGSFTFSIGRLAFYITRDIRLWTTSITLPHSTTITRSNQFFITLAGPIASFIIGIVFPALAILNHMHGRIITLSMFISIIALFDFVMNLLPSKNSIVLQDGSVYFNDGQQLIQLIKYNILPQDYRIGMACYFKEDFQCTISTFQTIIDKGIHNRTLYLYIISSYAYLKDFNAAFTTQEEFEKHFRLNSIEYAFIGLIKSSNGYYLEGVEDFTKAIALSPKDYQAIGNRGYTYIQLEEYDKAIEDFNVLINDNPEDAYAFANRGLAKFKTGLEDKGLKDIYTALELDNNNAYAYKNLGIYYYSKSDYTKALELFEKAHEIAPGTHLIDFHLKQTHKKLHSNESNTSVND
;
A
#
# COMPACT_ATOMS: atom_id res chain seq x y z
N MET A 1 -65.46 6.29 2.91
CA MET A 1 -64.02 6.38 2.54
C MET A 1 -63.84 5.54 1.27
N SER A 2 -63.39 6.12 0.15
CA SER A 2 -63.32 5.40 -1.12
C SER A 2 -62.36 4.22 -1.02
N THR A 3 -62.69 3.08 -1.64
CA THR A 3 -61.86 1.85 -1.64
C THR A 3 -60.42 2.14 -2.08
N LEU A 4 -60.23 3.09 -3.00
CA LEU A 4 -58.93 3.59 -3.41
C LEU A 4 -58.14 4.27 -2.27
N LEU A 5 -58.79 5.11 -1.45
CA LEU A 5 -58.14 5.75 -0.30
C LEU A 5 -57.74 4.73 0.78
N ALA A 6 -58.54 3.69 0.99
CA ALA A 6 -58.20 2.61 1.90
C ALA A 6 -56.98 1.80 1.42
N VAL A 7 -56.88 1.51 0.12
CA VAL A 7 -55.71 0.84 -0.49
C VAL A 7 -54.46 1.72 -0.41
N LEU A 8 -54.58 3.02 -0.68
CA LEU A 8 -53.47 3.97 -0.56
C LEU A 8 -52.94 4.09 0.87
N LEU A 9 -53.85 4.18 1.86
CA LEU A 9 -53.46 4.23 3.28
C LEU A 9 -52.80 2.93 3.74
N PHE A 10 -53.27 1.79 3.24
CA PHE A 10 -52.67 0.49 3.54
C PHE A 10 -51.26 0.34 2.94
N LEU A 11 -51.08 0.76 1.69
CA LEU A 11 -49.76 0.78 1.04
C LEU A 11 -48.79 1.73 1.75
N LEU A 12 -49.25 2.93 2.12
CA LEU A 12 -48.46 3.90 2.87
C LEU A 12 -48.02 3.34 4.23
N PHE A 13 -48.92 2.68 4.95
CA PHE A 13 -48.61 2.01 6.21
C PHE A 13 -47.53 0.93 6.02
N PHE A 14 -47.63 0.12 4.97
CA PHE A 14 -46.67 -0.94 4.70
C PHE A 14 -45.28 -0.39 4.35
N VAL A 15 -45.22 0.64 3.49
CA VAL A 15 -43.97 1.32 3.12
C VAL A 15 -43.32 1.96 4.35
N LEU A 16 -44.10 2.67 5.17
CA LEU A 16 -43.61 3.28 6.40
C LEU A 16 -43.08 2.23 7.38
N THR A 17 -43.82 1.14 7.57
CA THR A 17 -43.41 0.01 8.41
C THR A 17 -42.11 -0.61 7.91
N PHE A 18 -41.96 -0.78 6.60
CA PHE A 18 -40.74 -1.30 5.99
C PHE A 18 -39.54 -0.38 6.23
N VAL A 19 -39.68 0.91 5.98
CA VAL A 19 -38.60 1.90 6.19
C VAL A 19 -38.17 1.92 7.66
N ILE A 20 -39.12 1.94 8.59
CA ILE A 20 -38.82 1.95 10.04
C ILE A 20 -38.16 0.64 10.48
N ALA A 21 -38.71 -0.51 10.06
CA ALA A 21 -38.17 -1.81 10.44
C ALA A 21 -36.76 -2.03 9.87
N ARG A 22 -36.51 -1.60 8.63
CA ARG A 22 -35.18 -1.66 8.01
C ARG A 22 -34.19 -0.76 8.74
N PHE A 23 -34.56 0.48 9.04
CA PHE A 23 -33.71 1.38 9.83
C PHE A 23 -33.39 0.80 11.21
N LEU A 24 -34.38 0.23 11.91
CA LEU A 24 -34.19 -0.35 13.24
C LEU A 24 -33.30 -1.61 13.20
N SER A 25 -33.51 -2.48 12.20
CA SER A 25 -32.66 -3.65 11.96
C SER A 25 -31.20 -3.25 11.77
N LEU A 26 -30.96 -2.29 10.86
CA LEU A 26 -29.64 -1.75 10.58
C LEU A 26 -28.99 -1.09 11.80
N LEU A 27 -29.75 -0.28 12.54
CA LEU A 27 -29.28 0.36 13.76
C LEU A 27 -28.83 -0.68 14.80
N LEU A 28 -29.63 -1.73 15.02
CA LEU A 28 -29.30 -2.77 15.99
C LEU A 28 -28.12 -3.64 15.54
N HIS A 29 -27.99 -3.87 14.23
CA HIS A 29 -26.84 -4.54 13.62
C HIS A 29 -25.54 -3.78 13.92
N GLU A 30 -25.49 -2.49 13.60
CA GLU A 30 -24.31 -1.65 13.87
C GLU A 30 -24.04 -1.47 15.36
N PHE A 31 -25.10 -1.38 16.16
CA PHE A 31 -24.97 -1.28 17.59
C PHE A 31 -24.32 -2.53 18.20
N ALA A 32 -24.57 -3.72 17.64
CA ALA A 32 -23.91 -4.95 18.06
C ALA A 32 -22.41 -4.96 17.72
N HIS A 33 -22.01 -4.49 16.54
CA HIS A 33 -20.59 -4.24 16.24
C HIS A 33 -19.99 -3.25 17.23
N GLY A 34 -20.69 -2.14 17.46
CA GLY A 34 -20.23 -1.04 18.32
C GLY A 34 -19.99 -1.46 19.75
N ILE A 35 -20.95 -2.15 20.38
CA ILE A 35 -20.81 -2.67 21.74
C ILE A 35 -19.67 -3.68 21.83
N THR A 36 -19.62 -4.63 20.90
CA THR A 36 -18.59 -5.67 20.90
C THR A 36 -17.21 -5.05 20.75
N ALA A 37 -17.07 -4.05 19.88
CA ALA A 37 -15.85 -3.28 19.71
C ALA A 37 -15.49 -2.49 20.97
N LEU A 38 -16.44 -1.86 21.65
CA LEU A 38 -16.18 -1.14 22.91
C LEU A 38 -15.64 -2.05 24.01
N ILE A 39 -16.21 -3.26 24.11
CA ILE A 39 -15.80 -4.26 25.11
C ILE A 39 -14.39 -4.78 24.80
N LEU A 40 -14.13 -5.12 23.54
CA LEU A 40 -12.92 -5.82 23.14
C LEU A 40 -11.73 -4.90 22.79
N SER A 41 -11.98 -3.63 22.47
CA SER A 41 -10.93 -2.66 22.14
C SER A 41 -10.64 -1.66 23.25
N ARG A 42 -11.60 -1.39 24.14
CA ARG A 42 -11.54 -0.33 25.17
C ARG A 42 -11.29 1.09 24.62
N ASP A 43 -11.43 1.33 23.32
CA ASP A 43 -11.29 2.64 22.70
C ASP A 43 -12.65 3.21 22.27
N LYS A 44 -12.61 4.41 21.67
CA LYS A 44 -13.81 5.04 21.07
C LYS A 44 -14.25 4.28 19.82
N VAL A 45 -15.56 4.21 19.63
CA VAL A 45 -16.18 3.58 18.46
C VAL A 45 -17.20 4.56 17.88
N SER A 46 -17.21 4.71 16.56
CA SER A 46 -18.15 5.57 15.85
C SER A 46 -19.08 4.73 14.98
N ILE A 47 -20.38 4.97 15.08
CA ILE A 47 -21.40 4.36 14.24
C ILE A 47 -21.94 5.44 13.31
N TYR A 48 -21.87 5.17 12.01
CA TYR A 48 -22.39 6.03 10.97
C TYR A 48 -23.59 5.38 10.30
N ILE A 49 -24.70 6.10 10.20
CA ILE A 49 -25.92 5.65 9.53
C ILE A 49 -26.24 6.61 8.39
N GLY A 50 -26.22 6.08 7.18
CA GLY A 50 -26.42 6.77 5.91
C GLY A 50 -25.32 7.75 5.50
N SER A 51 -24.22 7.80 6.25
CA SER A 51 -23.07 8.66 5.98
C SER A 51 -21.77 7.88 6.16
N LEU A 52 -21.40 7.05 5.18
CA LEU A 52 -20.27 6.09 5.19
C LEU A 52 -18.92 6.69 5.65
N GLY A 53 -18.74 6.87 6.95
CA GLY A 53 -17.57 7.53 7.56
C GLY A 53 -17.60 9.07 7.56
N THR A 54 -18.70 9.71 7.15
CA THR A 54 -18.76 11.18 7.02
C THR A 54 -19.63 11.80 8.12
N PRO A 55 -19.11 12.74 8.94
CA PRO A 55 -19.89 13.37 9.99
C PRO A 55 -20.73 14.57 9.48
N THR A 56 -20.41 15.10 8.29
CA THR A 56 -21.05 16.29 7.72
C THR A 56 -22.51 16.04 7.35
N GLY A 57 -23.42 16.88 7.84
CA GLY A 57 -24.86 16.76 7.53
C GLY A 57 -25.61 15.74 8.41
N SER A 58 -24.96 15.18 9.42
CA SER A 58 -25.54 14.20 10.34
C SER A 58 -25.99 14.82 11.67
N PHE A 59 -27.01 14.24 12.28
CA PHE A 59 -27.27 14.38 13.72
C PHE A 59 -26.20 13.62 14.49
N THR A 60 -25.57 14.28 15.45
CA THR A 60 -24.44 13.73 16.20
C THR A 60 -24.72 13.72 17.69
N PHE A 61 -24.53 12.57 18.32
CA PHE A 61 -24.57 12.44 19.78
C PHE A 61 -23.62 11.34 20.23
N SER A 62 -23.25 11.34 21.51
CA SER A 62 -22.36 10.33 22.08
C SER A 62 -22.89 9.81 23.40
N ILE A 63 -22.65 8.52 23.65
CA ILE A 63 -22.94 7.84 24.90
C ILE A 63 -21.62 7.23 25.38
N GLY A 64 -20.94 7.92 26.30
CA GLY A 64 -19.61 7.55 26.76
C GLY A 64 -18.59 7.53 25.61
N ARG A 65 -18.09 6.33 25.27
CA ARG A 65 -17.10 6.12 24.19
C ARG A 65 -17.73 5.78 22.83
N LEU A 66 -19.05 5.68 22.76
CA LEU A 66 -19.78 5.44 21.51
C LEU A 66 -20.25 6.76 20.92
N ALA A 67 -19.84 7.06 19.68
CA ALA A 67 -20.33 8.22 18.94
C ALA A 67 -21.28 7.76 17.83
N PHE A 68 -22.38 8.49 17.63
CA PHE A 68 -23.36 8.22 16.58
C PHE A 68 -23.43 9.39 15.61
N TYR A 69 -23.47 9.07 14.33
CA TYR A 69 -23.61 10.01 13.22
C TYR A 69 -24.73 9.51 12.31
N ILE A 70 -25.92 10.12 12.40
CA ILE A 70 -27.10 9.72 11.63
C ILE A 70 -27.41 10.82 10.61
N THR A 71 -27.28 10.53 9.32
CA THR A 71 -27.56 11.51 8.27
C THR A 71 -29.00 12.03 8.34
N ARG A 72 -29.19 13.31 8.02
CA ARG A 72 -30.53 13.93 7.92
C ARG A 72 -31.32 13.45 6.71
N ASP A 73 -30.65 12.86 5.70
CA ASP A 73 -31.31 12.33 4.50
C ASP A 73 -31.79 10.89 4.71
N ILE A 74 -33.08 10.74 4.97
CA ILE A 74 -33.74 9.44 5.25
C ILE A 74 -33.54 8.45 4.08
N ARG A 75 -33.34 8.92 2.85
CA ARG A 75 -33.13 8.04 1.69
C ARG A 75 -31.83 7.24 1.80
N LEU A 76 -30.87 7.73 2.58
CA LEU A 76 -29.58 7.10 2.80
C LEU A 76 -29.58 6.15 4.00
N TRP A 77 -30.68 6.02 4.75
CA TRP A 77 -30.78 5.12 5.93
C TRP A 77 -30.79 3.63 5.60
N THR A 78 -30.29 3.26 4.42
CA THR A 78 -30.08 1.89 3.98
C THR A 78 -28.63 1.46 4.04
N THR A 79 -27.72 2.38 4.36
CA THR A 79 -26.28 2.11 4.47
C THR A 79 -25.79 2.53 5.85
N SER A 80 -24.79 1.82 6.36
CA SER A 80 -24.17 2.15 7.65
C SER A 80 -22.78 1.55 7.73
N ILE A 81 -22.02 2.02 8.71
CA ILE A 81 -20.70 1.45 9.03
C ILE A 81 -20.35 1.75 10.49
N THR A 82 -19.75 0.76 11.16
CA THR A 82 -19.15 0.91 12.48
C THR A 82 -17.63 0.95 12.37
N LEU A 83 -17.03 2.02 12.90
CA LEU A 83 -15.60 2.29 12.87
C LEU A 83 -15.01 2.32 14.29
N PRO A 84 -14.34 1.25 14.74
CA PRO A 84 -13.53 1.29 15.95
C PRO A 84 -12.25 2.08 15.71
N HIS A 85 -11.89 2.99 16.63
CA HIS A 85 -10.70 3.85 16.49
C HIS A 85 -9.44 3.25 17.12
N SER A 86 -9.52 2.00 17.57
CA SER A 86 -8.42 1.34 18.26
C SER A 86 -7.34 0.87 17.30
N THR A 87 -6.09 1.12 17.66
CA THR A 87 -4.92 0.56 16.97
C THR A 87 -4.51 -0.82 17.51
N THR A 88 -5.20 -1.34 18.53
CA THR A 88 -4.77 -2.52 19.30
C THR A 88 -5.73 -3.71 19.24
N ILE A 89 -6.78 -3.68 18.40
CA ILE A 89 -7.72 -4.79 18.27
C ILE A 89 -6.98 -6.03 17.74
N THR A 90 -6.96 -7.07 18.57
CA THR A 90 -6.44 -8.37 18.15
C THR A 90 -7.34 -8.96 17.07
N ARG A 91 -6.79 -9.79 16.18
CA ARG A 91 -7.56 -10.37 15.07
C ARG A 91 -8.71 -11.27 15.52
N SER A 92 -8.51 -12.01 16.61
CA SER A 92 -9.57 -12.80 17.25
C SER A 92 -10.72 -11.89 17.68
N ASN A 93 -10.39 -10.75 18.32
CA ASN A 93 -11.38 -9.77 18.69
C ASN A 93 -12.05 -9.14 17.46
N GLN A 94 -11.31 -8.85 16.39
CA GLN A 94 -11.88 -8.34 15.14
C GLN A 94 -12.87 -9.32 14.50
N PHE A 95 -12.61 -10.63 14.56
CA PHE A 95 -13.54 -11.67 14.09
C PHE A 95 -14.86 -11.61 14.85
N PHE A 96 -14.83 -11.55 16.18
CA PHE A 96 -16.05 -11.43 17.00
C PHE A 96 -16.77 -10.10 16.78
N ILE A 97 -16.04 -8.98 16.63
CA ILE A 97 -16.62 -7.68 16.30
C ILE A 97 -17.38 -7.78 14.98
N THR A 98 -16.75 -8.31 13.93
CA THR A 98 -17.34 -8.43 12.58
C THR A 98 -18.53 -9.40 12.56
N LEU A 99 -18.56 -10.42 13.40
CA LEU A 99 -19.68 -11.37 13.47
C LEU A 99 -20.88 -10.85 14.27
N ALA A 100 -20.68 -9.85 15.14
CA ALA A 100 -21.68 -9.39 16.09
C ALA A 100 -22.94 -8.81 15.42
N GLY A 101 -22.79 -8.00 14.37
CA GLY A 101 -23.92 -7.41 13.62
C GLY A 101 -24.82 -8.46 12.97
N PRO A 102 -24.27 -9.39 12.17
CA PRO A 102 -25.03 -10.51 11.62
C PRO A 102 -25.72 -11.35 12.72
N ILE A 103 -25.03 -11.68 13.81
CA ILE A 103 -25.63 -12.42 14.92
C ILE A 103 -26.82 -11.66 15.52
N ALA A 104 -26.71 -10.35 15.74
CA ALA A 104 -27.81 -9.55 16.26
C ALA A 104 -29.02 -9.56 15.32
N SER A 105 -28.78 -9.44 14.02
CA SER A 105 -29.83 -9.51 12.98
C SER A 105 -30.54 -10.87 13.00
N PHE A 106 -29.77 -11.96 13.11
CA PHE A 106 -30.32 -13.31 13.26
C PHE A 106 -31.15 -13.48 14.54
N ILE A 107 -30.65 -12.99 15.68
CA ILE A 107 -31.35 -13.04 16.97
C ILE A 107 -32.68 -12.29 16.89
N ILE A 108 -32.70 -11.07 16.33
CA ILE A 108 -33.94 -10.30 16.13
C ILE A 108 -34.90 -11.07 15.21
N GLY A 109 -34.36 -11.63 14.13
CA GLY A 109 -35.09 -12.44 13.15
C GLY A 109 -35.83 -13.63 13.76
N ILE A 110 -35.28 -14.26 14.80
CA ILE A 110 -35.82 -15.51 15.36
C ILE A 110 -36.51 -15.29 16.71
N VAL A 111 -35.86 -14.58 17.63
CA VAL A 111 -36.32 -14.48 19.03
C VAL A 111 -37.55 -13.59 19.16
N PHE A 112 -37.58 -12.47 18.44
CA PHE A 112 -38.70 -11.53 18.52
C PHE A 112 -40.05 -12.13 18.09
N PRO A 113 -40.18 -12.79 16.91
CA PRO A 113 -41.44 -13.45 16.56
C PRO A 113 -41.75 -14.64 17.48
N ALA A 114 -40.75 -15.41 17.92
CA ALA A 114 -40.95 -16.51 18.85
C ALA A 114 -41.56 -16.04 20.19
N LEU A 115 -41.04 -14.97 20.78
CA LEU A 115 -41.60 -14.37 21.99
C LEU A 115 -43.04 -13.88 21.79
N ALA A 116 -43.35 -13.28 20.64
CA ALA A 116 -44.71 -12.82 20.34
C ALA A 116 -45.71 -13.99 20.27
N ILE A 117 -45.31 -15.12 19.68
CA ILE A 117 -46.12 -16.33 19.56
C ILE A 117 -46.29 -17.02 20.93
N LEU A 118 -45.19 -17.21 21.66
CA LEU A 118 -45.17 -17.92 22.95
C LEU A 118 -45.97 -17.18 24.03
N ASN A 119 -46.01 -15.85 23.98
CA ASN A 119 -46.80 -15.04 24.91
C ASN A 119 -48.24 -14.80 24.43
N HIS A 120 -48.70 -15.48 23.38
CA HIS A 120 -50.05 -15.36 22.81
C HIS A 120 -50.47 -13.90 22.54
N MET A 121 -49.55 -13.10 22.01
CA MET A 121 -49.80 -11.69 21.73
C MET A 121 -50.89 -11.52 20.66
N HIS A 122 -51.55 -10.35 20.65
CA HIS A 122 -52.62 -10.04 19.70
C HIS A 122 -52.16 -10.27 18.24
N GLY A 123 -53.04 -10.79 17.37
CA GLY A 123 -52.68 -11.21 16.01
C GLY A 123 -51.95 -10.15 15.17
N ARG A 124 -52.30 -8.87 15.34
CA ARG A 124 -51.60 -7.74 14.68
C ARG A 124 -50.13 -7.61 15.10
N ILE A 125 -49.79 -7.89 16.35
CA ILE A 125 -48.41 -7.85 16.87
C ILE A 125 -47.61 -9.02 16.29
N ILE A 126 -48.23 -10.20 16.18
CA ILE A 126 -47.60 -11.37 15.54
C ILE A 126 -47.31 -11.08 14.06
N THR A 127 -48.26 -10.49 13.32
CA THR A 127 -48.02 -10.10 11.92
C THR A 127 -46.87 -9.09 11.80
N LEU A 128 -46.82 -8.10 12.68
CA LEU A 128 -45.74 -7.10 12.70
C LEU A 128 -44.38 -7.73 13.05
N SER A 129 -44.33 -8.65 14.02
CA SER A 129 -43.08 -9.33 14.40
C SER A 129 -42.57 -10.25 13.30
N MET A 130 -43.46 -10.93 12.57
CA MET A 130 -43.09 -11.73 11.40
C MET A 130 -42.54 -10.85 10.27
N PHE A 131 -43.09 -9.64 10.08
CA PHE A 131 -42.58 -8.71 9.09
C PHE A 131 -41.17 -8.20 9.44
N ILE A 132 -40.96 -7.82 10.70
CA ILE A 132 -39.63 -7.43 11.21
C ILE A 132 -38.64 -8.60 11.09
N SER A 133 -39.10 -9.82 11.37
CA SER A 133 -38.30 -11.04 11.26
C SER A 133 -37.75 -11.25 9.86
N ILE A 134 -38.59 -11.10 8.83
CA ILE A 134 -38.19 -11.23 7.42
C ILE A 134 -37.09 -10.20 7.08
N ILE A 135 -37.24 -8.95 7.52
CA ILE A 135 -36.26 -7.88 7.26
C ILE A 135 -34.93 -8.18 7.96
N ALA A 136 -34.97 -8.58 9.24
CA ALA A 136 -33.76 -8.87 10.00
C ALA A 136 -33.01 -10.11 9.47
N LEU A 137 -33.74 -11.15 9.03
CA LEU A 137 -33.14 -12.32 8.38
C LEU A 137 -32.57 -11.98 7.00
N PHE A 138 -33.21 -11.08 6.26
CA PHE A 138 -32.65 -10.56 5.01
C PHE A 138 -31.33 -9.80 5.24
N ASP A 139 -31.29 -8.90 6.24
CA ASP A 139 -30.07 -8.18 6.63
C ASP A 139 -28.97 -9.15 7.08
N PHE A 140 -29.29 -10.20 7.84
CA PHE A 140 -28.35 -11.24 8.23
C PHE A 140 -27.69 -11.90 7.01
N VAL A 141 -28.50 -12.34 6.04
CA VAL A 141 -28.00 -13.00 4.83
C VAL A 141 -27.17 -12.05 3.97
N MET A 142 -27.66 -10.84 3.73
CA MET A 142 -27.00 -9.89 2.83
C MET A 142 -25.66 -9.36 3.36
N ASN A 143 -25.52 -9.21 4.68
CA ASN A 143 -24.25 -8.81 5.28
C ASN A 143 -23.24 -9.95 5.34
N LEU A 144 -23.70 -11.19 5.50
CA LEU A 144 -22.84 -12.37 5.56
C LEU A 144 -22.42 -12.92 4.18
N LEU A 145 -23.20 -12.66 3.13
CA LEU A 145 -22.83 -13.01 1.74
C LEU A 145 -21.67 -12.12 1.26
N PRO A 146 -20.46 -12.68 1.02
CA PRO A 146 -19.29 -11.87 0.70
C PRO A 146 -19.46 -11.07 -0.59
N SER A 147 -19.28 -9.75 -0.52
CA SER A 147 -19.31 -8.86 -1.68
C SER A 147 -17.91 -8.59 -2.21
N LYS A 148 -17.77 -8.56 -3.55
CA LYS A 148 -16.53 -8.10 -4.20
C LYS A 148 -16.42 -6.57 -4.26
N ASN A 149 -17.53 -5.87 -4.12
CA ASN A 149 -17.55 -4.41 -4.16
C ASN A 149 -17.04 -3.88 -2.82
N SER A 150 -16.03 -3.02 -2.88
CA SER A 150 -15.54 -2.29 -1.71
C SER A 150 -16.24 -0.94 -1.56
N ILE A 151 -16.22 -0.43 -0.34
CA ILE A 151 -16.62 0.92 0.03
C ILE A 151 -15.35 1.69 0.32
N VAL A 152 -15.09 2.76 -0.43
CA VAL A 152 -13.95 3.65 -0.17
C VAL A 152 -14.43 4.74 0.80
N LEU A 153 -13.79 4.82 1.96
CA LEU A 153 -14.07 5.85 2.96
C LEU A 153 -13.37 7.17 2.59
N GLN A 154 -13.76 8.26 3.24
CA GLN A 154 -13.17 9.59 2.99
C GLN A 154 -11.66 9.67 3.25
N ASP A 155 -11.14 8.83 4.15
CA ASP A 155 -9.70 8.73 4.43
C ASP A 155 -8.95 7.86 3.41
N GLY A 156 -9.63 7.40 2.36
CA GLY A 156 -9.07 6.53 1.32
C GLY A 156 -9.01 5.06 1.71
N SER A 157 -9.40 4.69 2.93
CA SER A 157 -9.42 3.30 3.36
C SER A 157 -10.51 2.51 2.63
N VAL A 158 -10.22 1.23 2.39
CA VAL A 158 -11.09 0.32 1.64
C VAL A 158 -11.78 -0.61 2.63
N TYR A 159 -13.10 -0.54 2.67
CA TYR A 159 -13.96 -1.34 3.54
C TYR A 159 -14.76 -2.35 2.73
N PHE A 160 -15.12 -3.47 3.35
CA PHE A 160 -15.94 -4.52 2.73
C PHE A 160 -17.10 -4.89 3.67
N ASN A 161 -18.13 -5.56 3.15
CA ASN A 161 -19.17 -6.10 4.01
C ASN A 161 -18.65 -7.23 4.92
N ASP A 162 -19.42 -7.57 5.95
CA ASP A 162 -18.99 -8.49 7.00
C ASP A 162 -18.52 -9.83 6.46
N GLY A 163 -19.26 -10.42 5.50
CA GLY A 163 -18.90 -11.68 4.88
C GLY A 163 -17.51 -11.68 4.25
N GLN A 164 -17.17 -10.61 3.52
CA GLN A 164 -15.87 -10.47 2.88
C GLN A 164 -14.76 -10.17 3.91
N GLN A 165 -15.04 -9.37 4.94
CA GLN A 165 -14.10 -9.14 6.05
C GLN A 165 -13.81 -10.44 6.82
N LEU A 166 -14.83 -11.25 7.11
CA LEU A 166 -14.66 -12.57 7.74
C LEU A 166 -13.81 -13.50 6.88
N ILE A 167 -14.05 -13.56 5.57
CA ILE A 167 -13.20 -14.34 4.65
C ILE A 167 -11.76 -13.84 4.69
N GLN A 168 -11.53 -12.54 4.69
CA GLN A 168 -10.17 -11.99 4.80
C GLN A 168 -9.52 -12.43 6.11
N LEU A 169 -10.20 -12.28 7.25
CA LEU A 169 -9.70 -12.71 8.56
C LEU A 169 -9.40 -14.21 8.61
N ILE A 170 -10.25 -15.05 8.01
CA ILE A 170 -10.04 -16.49 7.91
C ILE A 170 -8.85 -16.81 6.99
N LYS A 171 -8.75 -16.18 5.82
CA LYS A 171 -7.60 -16.34 4.91
C LYS A 171 -6.28 -15.94 5.58
N TYR A 172 -6.28 -14.90 6.41
CA TYR A 172 -5.12 -14.51 7.20
C TYR A 172 -4.74 -15.55 8.27
N ASN A 173 -5.71 -16.26 8.86
CA ASN A 173 -5.46 -17.39 9.77
C ASN A 173 -4.98 -18.66 9.05
N ILE A 174 -5.08 -18.71 7.73
CA ILE A 174 -4.58 -19.82 6.89
C ILE A 174 -3.14 -19.53 6.41
N LEU A 175 -2.56 -18.35 6.68
CA LEU A 175 -1.14 -18.11 6.38
C LEU A 175 -0.28 -19.06 7.24
N PRO A 176 0.54 -19.94 6.63
CA PRO A 176 1.32 -20.92 7.36
C PRO A 176 2.18 -20.25 8.43
N GLN A 177 2.41 -20.93 9.57
CA GLN A 177 3.36 -20.45 10.59
C GLN A 177 4.72 -20.10 9.96
N ASP A 178 5.11 -20.84 8.93
CA ASP A 178 6.28 -20.61 8.09
C ASP A 178 6.28 -19.20 7.47
N TYR A 179 5.13 -18.67 7.04
CA TYR A 179 5.04 -17.31 6.48
C TYR A 179 5.47 -16.26 7.51
N ARG A 180 5.00 -16.39 8.75
CA ARG A 180 5.37 -15.48 9.84
C ARG A 180 6.86 -15.57 10.17
N ILE A 181 7.40 -16.78 10.16
CA ILE A 181 8.83 -17.03 10.43
C ILE A 181 9.67 -16.39 9.32
N GLY A 182 9.34 -16.64 8.05
CA GLY A 182 10.06 -16.08 6.91
C GLY A 182 10.03 -14.55 6.91
N MET A 183 8.88 -13.94 7.20
CA MET A 183 8.78 -12.48 7.36
C MET A 183 9.65 -11.96 8.51
N ALA A 184 9.63 -12.65 9.66
CA ALA A 184 10.46 -12.26 10.80
C ALA A 184 11.96 -12.37 10.50
N CYS A 185 12.36 -13.37 9.70
CA CYS A 185 13.73 -13.50 9.22
C CYS A 185 14.10 -12.37 8.26
N TYR A 186 13.20 -12.01 7.33
CA TYR A 186 13.45 -10.93 6.37
C TYR A 186 13.69 -9.59 7.05
N PHE A 187 12.85 -9.23 8.03
CA PHE A 187 13.02 -7.98 8.78
C PHE A 187 14.23 -7.97 9.72
N LYS A 188 14.81 -9.13 10.00
CA LYS A 188 16.08 -9.25 10.73
C LYS A 188 17.29 -9.34 9.78
N GLU A 189 17.07 -9.17 8.48
CA GLU A 189 18.09 -9.31 7.42
C GLU A 189 18.73 -10.70 7.36
N ASP A 190 18.06 -11.73 7.91
CA ASP A 190 18.45 -13.13 7.75
C ASP A 190 17.84 -13.66 6.44
N PHE A 191 18.53 -13.33 5.34
CA PHE A 191 18.08 -13.65 3.99
C PHE A 191 18.13 -15.16 3.71
N GLN A 192 19.09 -15.92 4.23
CA GLN A 192 19.11 -17.38 4.12
C GLN A 192 17.91 -18.03 4.82
N CYS A 193 17.57 -17.60 6.05
CA CYS A 193 16.36 -18.08 6.73
C CYS A 193 15.11 -17.72 5.93
N THR A 194 15.03 -16.50 5.39
CA THR A 194 13.89 -16.06 4.58
C THR A 194 13.69 -16.96 3.37
N ILE A 195 14.76 -17.19 2.60
CA ILE A 195 14.74 -18.02 1.41
C ILE A 195 14.30 -19.45 1.75
N SER A 196 14.98 -20.10 2.70
CA SER A 196 14.65 -21.49 3.07
C SER A 196 13.22 -21.66 3.57
N THR A 197 12.73 -20.70 4.36
CA THR A 197 11.37 -20.74 4.90
C THR A 197 10.31 -20.52 3.83
N PHE A 198 10.48 -19.50 2.98
CA PHE A 198 9.53 -19.23 1.90
C PHE A 198 9.59 -20.27 0.78
N GLN A 199 10.76 -20.85 0.51
CA GLN A 199 10.89 -21.96 -0.43
C GLN A 199 10.10 -23.18 0.06
N THR A 200 10.16 -23.51 1.36
CA THR A 200 9.35 -24.59 1.94
C THR A 200 7.84 -24.38 1.73
N ILE A 201 7.37 -23.12 1.73
CA ILE A 201 5.97 -22.79 1.44
C ILE A 201 5.65 -23.01 -0.04
N ILE A 202 6.55 -22.59 -0.93
CA ILE A 202 6.41 -22.82 -2.38
C ILE A 202 6.43 -24.32 -2.70
N ASP A 203 7.31 -25.09 -2.07
CA ASP A 203 7.43 -26.55 -2.26
C ASP A 203 6.17 -27.31 -1.79
N LYS A 204 5.39 -26.73 -0.88
CA LYS A 204 4.05 -27.23 -0.50
C LYS A 204 2.96 -26.89 -1.52
N GLY A 205 3.31 -26.29 -2.66
CA GLY A 205 2.40 -25.88 -3.73
C GLY A 205 1.69 -24.55 -3.48
N ILE A 206 2.14 -23.76 -2.49
CA ILE A 206 1.54 -22.46 -2.18
C ILE A 206 2.32 -21.37 -2.90
N HIS A 207 1.80 -20.99 -4.07
CA HIS A 207 2.40 -19.94 -4.89
C HIS A 207 1.76 -18.58 -4.57
N ASN A 208 2.58 -17.59 -4.21
CA ASN A 208 2.13 -16.23 -3.92
C ASN A 208 3.17 -15.22 -4.40
N ARG A 209 2.74 -14.16 -5.09
CA ARG A 209 3.61 -13.13 -5.65
C ARG A 209 4.62 -12.59 -4.63
N THR A 210 4.14 -12.25 -3.44
CA THR A 210 4.94 -11.66 -2.37
C THR A 210 6.04 -12.60 -1.88
N LEU A 211 5.79 -13.91 -1.84
CA LEU A 211 6.82 -14.90 -1.46
C LEU A 211 7.99 -14.88 -2.45
N TYR A 212 7.69 -14.97 -3.74
CA TYR A 212 8.70 -14.92 -4.79
C TYR A 212 9.48 -13.61 -4.75
N LEU A 213 8.82 -12.46 -4.60
CA LEU A 213 9.50 -11.17 -4.51
C LEU A 213 10.43 -11.08 -3.30
N TYR A 214 10.03 -11.61 -2.14
CA TYR A 214 10.92 -11.66 -0.99
C TYR A 214 12.11 -12.59 -1.23
N ILE A 215 11.92 -13.75 -1.85
CA ILE A 215 13.03 -14.66 -2.20
C ILE A 215 13.98 -14.00 -3.20
N ILE A 216 13.45 -13.42 -4.29
CA ILE A 216 14.23 -12.70 -5.31
C ILE A 216 15.03 -11.56 -4.65
N SER A 217 14.39 -10.75 -3.81
CA SER A 217 15.06 -9.68 -3.07
C SER A 217 16.16 -10.22 -2.15
N SER A 218 15.90 -11.33 -1.45
CA SER A 218 16.85 -11.95 -0.53
C SER A 218 18.08 -12.47 -1.27
N TYR A 219 17.89 -13.13 -2.41
CA TYR A 219 19.00 -13.53 -3.28
C TYR A 219 19.77 -12.32 -3.81
N ALA A 220 19.08 -11.24 -4.19
CA ALA A 220 19.74 -10.02 -4.63
C ALA A 220 20.60 -9.38 -3.52
N TYR A 221 20.12 -9.35 -2.27
CA TYR A 221 20.91 -8.89 -1.12
C TYR A 221 22.15 -9.76 -0.87
N LEU A 222 22.01 -11.08 -1.04
CA LEU A 222 23.11 -12.05 -0.93
C LEU A 222 24.04 -12.06 -2.14
N LYS A 223 23.77 -11.24 -3.16
CA LYS A 223 24.48 -11.16 -4.44
C LYS A 223 24.47 -12.45 -5.27
N ASP A 224 23.47 -13.31 -5.05
CA ASP A 224 23.24 -14.52 -5.84
C ASP A 224 22.21 -14.25 -6.95
N PHE A 225 22.64 -13.55 -7.99
CA PHE A 225 21.73 -13.11 -9.07
C PHE A 225 21.24 -14.25 -9.95
N ASN A 226 22.03 -15.32 -10.07
CA ASN A 226 21.60 -16.51 -10.81
C ASN A 226 20.38 -17.15 -10.13
N ALA A 227 20.41 -17.29 -8.81
CA ALA A 227 19.26 -17.79 -8.06
C ALA A 227 18.07 -16.80 -8.09
N ALA A 228 18.34 -15.49 -8.05
CA ALA A 228 17.30 -14.47 -8.18
C ALA A 228 16.57 -14.58 -9.53
N PHE A 229 17.30 -14.70 -10.65
CA PHE A 229 16.71 -14.82 -11.99
C PHE A 229 16.05 -16.19 -12.22
N THR A 230 16.61 -17.26 -11.67
CA THR A 230 15.93 -18.58 -11.67
C THR A 230 14.60 -18.52 -10.93
N THR A 231 14.55 -17.81 -9.80
CA THR A 231 13.33 -17.61 -9.02
C THR A 231 12.32 -16.72 -9.77
N GLN A 232 12.81 -15.74 -10.54
CA GLN A 232 11.98 -14.95 -11.44
C GLN A 232 11.34 -15.83 -12.53
N GLU A 233 12.13 -16.69 -13.19
CA GLU A 233 11.59 -17.62 -14.21
C GLU A 233 10.51 -18.53 -13.62
N GLU A 234 10.71 -19.00 -12.39
CA GLU A 234 9.70 -19.78 -11.66
C GLU A 234 8.45 -18.95 -11.35
N PHE A 235 8.61 -17.70 -10.90
CA PHE A 235 7.50 -16.78 -10.67
C PHE A 235 6.65 -16.60 -11.94
N GLU A 236 7.29 -16.45 -13.10
CA GLU A 236 6.63 -16.21 -14.39
C GLU A 236 5.81 -17.41 -14.87
N LYS A 237 6.08 -18.63 -14.38
CA LYS A 237 5.23 -19.81 -14.64
C LYS A 237 3.86 -19.70 -13.98
N HIS A 238 3.75 -18.96 -12.87
CA HIS A 238 2.53 -18.83 -12.07
C HIS A 238 1.85 -17.47 -12.22
N PHE A 239 2.64 -16.42 -12.48
CA PHE A 239 2.17 -15.04 -12.45
C PHE A 239 2.71 -14.26 -13.64
N ARG A 240 1.86 -13.41 -14.23
CA ARG A 240 2.34 -12.36 -15.14
C ARG A 240 2.89 -11.20 -14.35
N LEU A 241 4.05 -10.69 -14.76
CA LEU A 241 4.67 -9.49 -14.22
C LEU A 241 3.80 -8.26 -14.46
N ASN A 242 3.61 -7.45 -13.43
CA ASN A 242 3.00 -6.13 -13.49
C ASN A 242 4.08 -5.03 -13.51
N SER A 243 3.67 -3.76 -13.60
CA SER A 243 4.62 -2.62 -13.67
C SER A 243 5.59 -2.59 -12.50
N ILE A 244 5.11 -2.80 -11.27
CA ILE A 244 5.92 -2.77 -10.05
C ILE A 244 6.97 -3.89 -10.07
N GLU A 245 6.58 -5.08 -10.51
CA GLU A 245 7.46 -6.24 -10.54
C GLU A 245 8.53 -6.11 -11.63
N TYR A 246 8.17 -5.59 -12.81
CA TYR A 246 9.16 -5.22 -13.84
C TYR A 246 10.14 -4.16 -13.34
N ALA A 247 9.67 -3.09 -12.69
CA ALA A 247 10.54 -2.06 -12.14
C ALA A 247 11.48 -2.60 -11.06
N PHE A 248 10.98 -3.50 -10.20
CA PHE A 248 11.77 -4.14 -9.16
C PHE A 248 12.88 -5.05 -9.74
N ILE A 249 12.54 -5.90 -10.71
CA ILE A 249 13.52 -6.76 -11.39
C ILE A 249 14.53 -5.93 -12.18
N GLY A 250 14.08 -4.89 -12.88
CA GLY A 250 14.93 -3.95 -13.59
C GLY A 250 15.95 -3.27 -12.67
N LEU A 251 15.55 -2.91 -11.44
CA LEU A 251 16.44 -2.36 -10.42
C LEU A 251 17.50 -3.37 -9.97
N ILE A 252 17.12 -4.63 -9.75
CA ILE A 252 18.07 -5.69 -9.39
C ILE A 252 19.08 -5.90 -10.53
N LYS A 253 18.63 -6.04 -11.77
CA LYS A 253 19.50 -6.22 -12.94
C LYS A 253 20.46 -5.05 -13.12
N SER A 254 19.92 -3.83 -13.10
CA SER A 254 20.73 -2.62 -13.23
C SER A 254 21.75 -2.47 -12.11
N SER A 255 21.41 -2.79 -10.87
CA SER A 255 22.35 -2.67 -9.74
C SER A 255 23.53 -3.64 -9.82
N ASN A 256 23.45 -4.63 -10.71
CA ASN A 256 24.43 -5.71 -10.85
C ASN A 256 25.08 -5.78 -12.24
N GLY A 257 24.97 -4.69 -13.01
CA GLY A 257 25.66 -4.56 -14.29
C GLY A 257 24.92 -5.16 -15.48
N TYR A 258 23.76 -5.79 -15.30
CA TYR A 258 22.86 -6.24 -16.37
C TYR A 258 22.03 -5.05 -16.87
N TYR A 259 22.72 -4.01 -17.37
CA TYR A 259 22.11 -2.72 -17.64
C TYR A 259 21.15 -2.76 -18.83
N LEU A 260 21.46 -3.53 -19.89
CA LEU A 260 20.59 -3.66 -21.06
C LEU A 260 19.26 -4.33 -20.69
N GLU A 261 19.33 -5.43 -19.95
CA GLU A 261 18.17 -6.16 -19.47
C GLU A 261 17.38 -5.32 -18.44
N GLY A 262 18.08 -4.55 -17.60
CA GLY A 262 17.45 -3.60 -16.68
C GLY A 262 16.65 -2.52 -17.42
N VAL A 263 17.20 -1.92 -18.47
CA VAL A 263 16.50 -0.96 -19.32
C VAL A 263 15.27 -1.58 -19.98
N GLU A 264 15.37 -2.82 -20.45
CA GLU A 264 14.23 -3.52 -21.06
C GLU A 264 13.08 -3.69 -20.05
N ASP A 265 13.39 -4.12 -18.82
CA ASP A 265 12.39 -4.31 -17.78
C ASP A 265 11.79 -2.98 -17.31
N PHE A 266 12.59 -1.91 -17.13
CA PHE A 266 12.04 -0.58 -16.86
C PHE A 266 11.14 -0.08 -18.01
N THR A 267 11.51 -0.35 -19.26
CA THR A 267 10.70 0.04 -20.41
C THR A 267 9.36 -0.68 -20.41
N LYS A 268 9.33 -1.98 -20.05
CA LYS A 268 8.07 -2.73 -19.85
C LYS A 268 7.26 -2.15 -18.69
N ALA A 269 7.91 -1.79 -17.57
CA ALA A 269 7.24 -1.17 -16.42
C ALA A 269 6.56 0.15 -16.80
N ILE A 270 7.27 1.03 -17.51
CA ILE A 270 6.78 2.34 -17.98
C ILE A 270 5.67 2.17 -19.01
N ALA A 271 5.76 1.17 -19.90
CA ALA A 271 4.69 0.88 -20.86
C ALA A 271 3.38 0.48 -20.15
N LEU A 272 3.46 -0.24 -19.04
CA LEU A 272 2.31 -0.63 -18.22
C LEU A 272 1.82 0.51 -17.31
N SER A 273 2.72 1.35 -16.82
CA SER A 273 2.42 2.50 -15.97
C SER A 273 3.26 3.72 -16.40
N PRO A 274 2.75 4.56 -17.33
CA PRO A 274 3.51 5.67 -17.91
C PRO A 274 3.97 6.75 -16.92
N LYS A 275 3.39 6.79 -15.72
CA LYS A 275 3.75 7.71 -14.63
C LYS A 275 4.51 7.03 -13.49
N ASP A 276 5.15 5.89 -13.76
CA ASP A 276 6.09 5.28 -12.83
C ASP A 276 7.42 6.06 -12.85
N TYR A 277 7.45 7.20 -12.15
CA TYR A 277 8.60 8.09 -12.10
C TYR A 277 9.85 7.43 -11.51
N GLN A 278 9.66 6.44 -10.62
CA GLN A 278 10.78 5.66 -10.09
C GLN A 278 11.40 4.79 -11.18
N ALA A 279 10.58 4.09 -11.99
CA ALA A 279 11.08 3.33 -13.14
C ALA A 279 11.76 4.22 -14.19
N ILE A 280 11.21 5.40 -14.47
CA ILE A 280 11.79 6.40 -15.39
C ILE A 280 13.15 6.87 -14.88
N GLY A 281 13.24 7.29 -13.61
CA GLY A 281 14.49 7.76 -13.01
C GLY A 281 15.56 6.68 -12.97
N ASN A 282 15.18 5.45 -12.60
CA ASN A 282 16.11 4.32 -12.61
C ASN A 282 16.58 3.98 -14.02
N ARG A 283 15.68 3.97 -15.03
CA ARG A 283 16.07 3.76 -16.43
C ARG A 283 17.02 4.85 -16.93
N GLY A 284 16.74 6.11 -16.62
CA GLY A 284 17.62 7.23 -16.91
C GLY A 284 19.01 7.05 -16.29
N TYR A 285 19.08 6.60 -15.04
CA TYR A 285 20.34 6.28 -14.38
C TYR A 285 21.06 5.08 -15.02
N THR A 286 20.32 4.05 -15.42
CA THR A 286 20.87 2.89 -16.14
C THR A 286 21.42 3.29 -17.51
N TYR A 287 20.76 4.21 -18.23
CA TYR A 287 21.28 4.77 -19.48
C TYR A 287 22.60 5.50 -19.29
N ILE A 288 22.81 6.19 -18.15
CA ILE A 288 24.14 6.76 -17.81
C ILE A 288 25.19 5.65 -17.71
N GLN A 289 24.88 4.51 -17.11
CA GLN A 289 25.81 3.39 -16.99
C GLN A 289 26.12 2.73 -18.34
N LEU A 290 25.19 2.79 -19.29
CA LEU A 290 25.37 2.36 -20.68
C LEU A 290 26.02 3.42 -21.58
N GLU A 291 26.36 4.59 -21.02
CA GLU A 291 26.86 5.75 -21.77
C GLU A 291 25.87 6.30 -22.82
N GLU A 292 24.59 5.94 -22.72
CA GLU A 292 23.50 6.45 -23.56
C GLU A 292 22.94 7.76 -22.99
N TYR A 293 23.81 8.77 -22.88
CA TYR A 293 23.52 10.00 -22.13
C TYR A 293 22.33 10.81 -22.66
N ASP A 294 22.09 10.82 -23.98
CA ASP A 294 20.95 11.56 -24.55
C ASP A 294 19.61 10.97 -24.10
N LYS A 295 19.49 9.64 -24.06
CA LYS A 295 18.29 8.96 -23.53
C LYS A 295 18.12 9.18 -22.04
N ALA A 296 19.22 9.20 -21.28
CA ALA A 296 19.19 9.56 -19.86
C ALA A 296 18.64 10.99 -19.66
N ILE A 297 19.08 11.95 -20.47
CA ILE A 297 18.60 13.33 -20.41
C ILE A 297 17.10 13.40 -20.71
N GLU A 298 16.61 12.64 -21.70
CA GLU A 298 15.17 12.55 -22.01
C GLU A 298 14.36 12.05 -20.81
N ASP A 299 14.77 10.94 -20.18
CA ASP A 299 14.08 10.39 -19.00
C ASP A 299 14.08 11.38 -17.82
N PHE A 300 15.22 12.03 -17.52
CA PHE A 300 15.26 13.04 -16.45
C PHE A 300 14.50 14.32 -16.79
N ASN A 301 14.36 14.69 -18.06
CA ASN A 301 13.50 15.81 -18.45
C ASN A 301 12.04 15.52 -18.16
N VAL A 302 11.58 14.27 -18.34
CA VAL A 302 10.21 13.88 -17.96
C VAL A 302 9.99 14.12 -16.47
N LEU A 303 10.92 13.69 -15.62
CA LEU A 303 10.83 13.88 -14.17
C LEU A 303 10.81 15.37 -13.77
N ILE A 304 11.73 16.17 -14.32
CA ILE A 304 11.83 17.60 -13.99
C ILE A 304 10.63 18.40 -14.50
N ASN A 305 10.05 18.01 -15.64
CA ASN A 305 8.87 18.68 -16.18
C ASN A 305 7.62 18.44 -15.32
N ASP A 306 7.49 17.24 -14.71
CA ASP A 306 6.37 16.92 -13.83
C ASP A 306 6.60 17.40 -12.39
N ASN A 307 7.84 17.25 -11.89
CA ASN A 307 8.29 17.73 -10.60
C ASN A 307 9.55 18.60 -10.73
N PRO A 308 9.40 19.94 -10.81
CA PRO A 308 10.53 20.88 -10.88
C PRO A 308 11.42 20.92 -9.63
N GLU A 309 11.06 20.22 -8.56
CA GLU A 309 11.85 20.13 -7.32
C GLU A 309 12.55 18.76 -7.17
N ASP A 310 12.58 17.93 -8.21
CA ASP A 310 13.27 16.63 -8.18
C ASP A 310 14.80 16.78 -8.23
N ALA A 311 15.42 16.93 -7.06
CA ALA A 311 16.87 17.04 -6.91
C ALA A 311 17.64 15.84 -7.49
N TYR A 312 17.09 14.62 -7.40
CA TYR A 312 17.71 13.42 -7.96
C TYR A 312 17.78 13.49 -9.48
N ALA A 313 16.70 13.93 -10.14
CA ALA A 313 16.66 14.10 -11.58
C ALA A 313 17.64 15.19 -12.05
N PHE A 314 17.72 16.33 -11.35
CA PHE A 314 18.71 17.37 -11.66
C PHE A 314 20.14 16.86 -11.53
N ALA A 315 20.48 16.17 -10.43
CA ALA A 315 21.82 15.67 -10.20
C ALA A 315 22.30 14.74 -11.33
N ASN A 316 21.44 13.80 -11.75
CA ASN A 316 21.79 12.80 -12.75
C ASN A 316 21.68 13.33 -14.19
N ARG A 317 20.72 14.22 -14.50
CA ARG A 317 20.71 14.94 -15.78
C ARG A 317 21.96 15.79 -15.94
N GLY A 318 22.42 16.40 -14.85
CA GLY A 318 23.65 17.18 -14.82
C GLY A 318 24.88 16.34 -15.18
N LEU A 319 24.99 15.13 -14.62
CA LEU A 319 26.04 14.18 -15.00
C LEU A 319 25.95 13.79 -16.49
N ALA A 320 24.76 13.47 -16.99
CA ALA A 320 24.57 13.10 -18.40
C ALA A 320 24.91 14.25 -19.37
N LYS A 321 24.51 15.49 -19.05
CA LYS A 321 24.89 16.71 -19.81
C LYS A 321 26.39 16.97 -19.78
N PHE A 322 27.01 16.82 -18.62
CA PHE A 322 28.46 16.93 -18.49
C PHE A 322 29.18 15.92 -19.40
N LYS A 323 28.72 14.65 -19.41
CA LYS A 323 29.30 13.57 -20.22
C LYS A 323 29.09 13.75 -21.74
N THR A 324 28.12 14.54 -22.16
CA THR A 324 27.90 14.93 -23.57
C THR A 324 28.65 16.21 -23.97
N GLY A 325 29.48 16.77 -23.08
CA GLY A 325 30.25 18.00 -23.33
C GLY A 325 29.50 19.30 -23.03
N LEU A 326 28.26 19.23 -22.54
CA LEU A 326 27.47 20.39 -22.10
C LEU A 326 27.83 20.76 -20.65
N GLU A 327 29.12 21.01 -20.40
CA GLU A 327 29.72 21.16 -19.07
C GLU A 327 29.00 22.20 -18.20
N ASP A 328 28.84 23.44 -18.69
CA ASP A 328 28.19 24.53 -17.94
C ASP A 328 26.74 24.21 -17.57
N LYS A 329 26.00 23.59 -18.50
CA LYS A 329 24.61 23.20 -18.26
C LYS A 329 24.51 22.04 -17.28
N GLY A 330 25.46 21.11 -17.33
CA GLY A 330 25.55 19.98 -16.41
C GLY A 330 25.86 20.43 -14.99
N LEU A 331 26.85 21.31 -14.82
CA LEU A 331 27.17 21.91 -13.52
C LEU A 331 26.00 22.71 -12.94
N LYS A 332 25.33 23.51 -13.77
CA LYS A 332 24.14 24.25 -13.33
C LYS A 332 23.06 23.31 -12.77
N ASP A 333 22.80 22.19 -13.45
CA ASP A 333 21.86 21.19 -12.96
C ASP A 333 22.32 20.55 -11.64
N ILE A 334 23.61 20.19 -11.50
CA ILE A 334 24.16 19.62 -10.26
C ILE A 334 24.04 20.61 -9.09
N TYR A 335 24.33 21.89 -9.31
CA TYR A 335 24.17 22.92 -8.28
C TYR A 335 22.70 23.15 -7.94
N THR A 336 21.80 23.13 -8.93
CA THR A 336 20.35 23.19 -8.68
C THR A 336 19.90 22.02 -7.78
N ALA A 337 20.43 20.81 -8.00
CA ALA A 337 20.15 19.68 -7.13
C ALA A 337 20.58 19.92 -5.68
N LEU A 338 21.75 20.54 -5.46
CA LEU A 338 22.25 20.89 -4.12
C LEU A 338 21.49 22.05 -3.47
N GLU A 339 20.92 22.95 -4.27
CA GLU A 339 20.03 24.01 -3.78
C GLU A 339 18.68 23.45 -3.33
N LEU A 340 18.14 22.48 -4.06
CA LEU A 340 16.89 21.79 -3.73
C LEU A 340 17.06 20.81 -2.54
N ASP A 341 18.16 20.07 -2.52
CA ASP A 341 18.51 19.11 -1.48
C ASP A 341 20.02 19.15 -1.21
N ASN A 342 20.40 19.86 -0.14
CA ASN A 342 21.78 19.99 0.28
C ASN A 342 22.38 18.70 0.87
N ASN A 343 21.57 17.64 1.04
CA ASN A 343 22.01 16.31 1.45
C ASN A 343 21.87 15.30 0.30
N ASN A 344 21.91 15.76 -0.96
CA ASN A 344 21.83 14.86 -2.11
C ASN A 344 23.19 14.18 -2.40
N ALA A 345 23.35 12.92 -1.99
CA ALA A 345 24.59 12.17 -2.19
C ALA A 345 24.97 12.02 -3.68
N TYR A 346 23.99 11.88 -4.58
CA TYR A 346 24.27 11.79 -6.02
C TYR A 346 24.81 13.10 -6.58
N ALA A 347 24.32 14.25 -6.13
CA ALA A 347 24.83 15.55 -6.56
C ALA A 347 26.29 15.75 -6.14
N TYR A 348 26.64 15.44 -4.88
CA TYR A 348 28.03 15.46 -4.41
C TYR A 348 28.92 14.50 -5.19
N LYS A 349 28.47 13.24 -5.40
CA LYS A 349 29.20 12.27 -6.22
C LYS A 349 29.44 12.80 -7.63
N ASN A 350 28.42 13.34 -8.27
CA ASN A 350 28.50 13.82 -9.66
C ASN A 350 29.42 15.05 -9.77
N LEU A 351 29.43 15.92 -8.75
CA LEU A 351 30.38 17.02 -8.66
C LEU A 351 31.82 16.51 -8.42
N GLY A 352 32.00 15.46 -7.60
CA GLY A 352 33.28 14.79 -7.42
C GLY A 352 33.81 14.19 -8.74
N ILE A 353 32.94 13.54 -9.53
CA ILE A 353 33.29 13.04 -10.88
C ILE A 353 33.76 14.18 -11.78
N TYR A 354 33.11 15.34 -11.71
CA TYR A 354 33.51 16.53 -12.44
C TYR A 354 34.92 16.99 -12.05
N TYR A 355 35.20 17.21 -10.76
CA TYR A 355 36.53 17.67 -10.31
C TYR A 355 37.63 16.62 -10.56
N TYR A 356 37.29 15.34 -10.45
CA TYR A 356 38.18 14.25 -10.81
C TYR A 356 38.60 14.35 -12.29
N SER A 357 37.67 14.67 -13.20
CA SER A 357 37.97 14.85 -14.62
C SER A 357 38.88 16.05 -14.90
N LYS A 358 38.84 17.07 -14.03
CA LYS A 358 39.73 18.26 -14.07
C LYS A 358 41.07 18.01 -13.38
N SER A 359 41.34 16.78 -12.93
CA SER A 359 42.53 16.40 -12.16
C SER A 359 42.67 17.09 -10.80
N ASP A 360 41.60 17.74 -10.31
CA ASP A 360 41.54 18.26 -8.95
C ASP A 360 41.12 17.12 -8.00
N TYR A 361 42.05 16.20 -7.76
CA TYR A 361 41.80 14.99 -6.99
C TYR A 361 41.54 15.26 -5.51
N THR A 362 42.07 16.35 -4.96
CA THR A 362 41.83 16.76 -3.57
C THR A 362 40.37 17.15 -3.39
N LYS A 363 39.85 18.03 -4.25
CA LYS A 363 38.44 18.43 -4.19
C LYS A 363 37.50 17.29 -4.56
N ALA A 364 37.88 16.45 -5.53
CA ALA A 364 37.12 15.25 -5.84
C ALA A 364 36.98 14.32 -4.64
N LEU A 365 38.07 14.10 -3.89
CA LEU A 365 38.06 13.26 -2.70
C LEU A 365 37.10 13.79 -1.63
N GLU A 366 37.19 15.08 -1.30
CA GLU A 366 36.29 15.73 -0.33
C GLU A 366 34.80 15.52 -0.69
N LEU A 367 34.47 15.70 -1.98
CA LEU A 367 33.10 15.54 -2.47
C LEU A 367 32.64 14.08 -2.46
N PHE A 368 33.52 13.13 -2.76
CA PHE A 368 33.20 11.70 -2.66
C PHE A 368 33.03 11.25 -1.20
N GLU A 369 33.88 11.74 -0.29
CA GLU A 369 33.74 11.49 1.14
C GLU A 369 32.42 12.06 1.66
N LYS A 370 32.04 13.26 1.22
CA LYS A 370 30.75 13.85 1.59
C LYS A 370 29.56 13.02 1.09
N ALA A 371 29.61 12.55 -0.16
CA ALA A 371 28.57 11.67 -0.69
C ALA A 371 28.49 10.34 0.07
N HIS A 372 29.63 9.76 0.46
CA HIS A 372 29.68 8.53 1.24
C HIS A 372 29.17 8.73 2.67
N GLU A 373 29.47 9.85 3.32
CA GLU A 373 28.96 10.22 4.65
C GLU A 373 27.42 10.29 4.64
N ILE A 374 26.85 10.94 3.62
CA ILE A 374 25.41 11.11 3.47
C ILE A 374 24.73 9.75 3.21
N ALA A 375 25.25 8.99 2.25
CA ALA A 375 24.66 7.71 1.86
C ALA A 375 25.76 6.74 1.39
N PRO A 376 26.28 5.88 2.29
CA PRO A 376 27.31 4.90 1.95
C PRO A 376 26.91 3.93 0.83
N GLY A 377 25.60 3.67 0.69
CA GLY A 377 25.03 2.81 -0.35
C GLY A 377 24.93 3.45 -1.75
N THR A 378 25.41 4.68 -1.94
CA THR A 378 25.36 5.36 -3.24
C THR A 378 26.16 4.57 -4.29
N HIS A 379 25.53 4.23 -5.42
CA HIS A 379 26.14 3.38 -6.44
C HIS A 379 27.51 3.90 -6.93
N LEU A 380 28.52 3.02 -6.89
CA LEU A 380 29.94 3.23 -7.23
C LEU A 380 30.71 4.24 -6.36
N ILE A 381 30.19 4.65 -5.20
CA ILE A 381 30.89 5.64 -4.37
C ILE A 381 32.26 5.14 -3.88
N ASP A 382 32.33 3.90 -3.38
CA ASP A 382 33.58 3.30 -2.91
C ASP A 382 34.60 3.10 -4.03
N PHE A 383 34.12 2.84 -5.25
CA PHE A 383 34.96 2.76 -6.43
C PHE A 383 35.63 4.12 -6.70
N HIS A 384 34.86 5.21 -6.67
CA HIS A 384 35.39 6.55 -6.89
C HIS A 384 36.38 6.99 -5.81
N LEU A 385 36.09 6.71 -4.53
CA LEU A 385 37.01 6.96 -3.42
C LEU A 385 38.34 6.24 -3.65
N LYS A 386 38.29 4.93 -3.91
CA LYS A 386 39.48 4.10 -4.14
C LYS A 386 40.32 4.59 -5.34
N GLN A 387 39.68 4.97 -6.46
CA GLN A 387 40.41 5.51 -7.61
C GLN A 387 41.08 6.85 -7.30
N THR A 388 40.40 7.72 -6.55
CA THR A 388 40.90 9.05 -6.20
C THR A 388 42.11 8.97 -5.26
N HIS A 389 42.05 8.13 -4.22
CA HIS A 389 43.22 7.88 -3.36
C HIS A 389 44.43 7.37 -4.14
N LYS A 390 44.22 6.45 -5.08
CA LYS A 390 45.31 5.93 -5.94
C LYS A 390 45.98 7.04 -6.75
N LYS A 391 45.21 7.99 -7.27
CA LYS A 391 45.73 9.14 -8.04
C LYS A 391 46.51 10.11 -7.17
N LEU A 392 46.02 10.43 -5.97
CA LEU A 392 46.71 11.30 -5.03
C LEU A 392 48.08 10.74 -4.62
N HIS A 393 48.14 9.46 -4.23
CA HIS A 393 49.41 8.82 -3.89
C HIS A 393 50.40 8.76 -5.05
N SER A 394 49.92 8.55 -6.28
CA SER A 394 50.80 8.56 -7.47
C SER A 394 51.36 9.94 -7.80
N ASN A 395 50.63 11.01 -7.47
CA ASN A 395 51.10 12.38 -7.68
C ASN A 395 52.14 12.76 -6.63
N GLU A 396 51.92 12.40 -5.37
CA GLU A 396 52.87 12.63 -4.27
C GLU A 396 54.23 11.96 -4.52
N SER A 397 54.22 10.71 -5.01
CA SER A 397 55.45 9.98 -5.34
C SER A 397 56.21 10.55 -6.54
N ASN A 398 55.53 11.25 -7.44
CA ASN A 398 56.16 11.89 -8.60
C ASN A 398 56.75 13.27 -8.26
N THR A 399 56.19 13.97 -7.27
CA THR A 399 56.76 15.22 -6.77
C THR A 399 58.01 14.98 -5.92
N SER A 400 58.09 13.89 -5.14
CA SER A 400 59.25 13.59 -4.29
C SER A 400 60.50 13.06 -5.01
N VAL A 401 60.42 12.82 -6.33
CA VAL A 401 61.56 12.33 -7.15
C VAL A 401 62.18 13.47 -7.99
N ASN A 402 61.52 14.62 -8.05
CA ASN A 402 61.96 15.79 -8.82
C ASN A 402 62.50 16.95 -7.97
N ASP A 403 62.61 16.75 -6.65
CA ASP A 403 63.34 17.59 -5.69
C ASP A 403 64.65 16.90 -5.31
#